data_AF-A0A2F0AGS6-F1
#
_entry.id   AF-A0A2F0AGS6-F1
#
_cell.length_a   1.000
_cell.length_b   1.000
_cell.length_c   1.000
_cell.angle_alpha   90.00
_cell.angle_beta   90.00
_cell.angle_gamma   90.00
#
_symmetry.space_group_name_H-M   'P 1'
#
loop_
_entity.id
_entity.type
_entity.pdbx_description
1 polymer ?
#
loop_
_entity_poly.entity_id
_entity_poly.type
_entity_poly.pdbx_seq_one_letter_code
_entity_poly.pdbx_strand_id
1 'polypeptide(L)'
;MNADTEFKEGDHNDFITYLYSDSPKNAGEVKLELPLTTPDKNLGLHEFEQLLMIFVDGLKYFYGENGKVDINKLTEKDIQKVNSYFLSMNYEVCLDIFPTMNEYKFKHPNYFKDQKHITNDTELKDYYYEVYGHNNCVFRISFKNL
;
A
#
# COMPACT_ATOMS: atom_id res chain seq x y z
N MET A 1 -2.81 27.29 -8.06
CA MET A 1 -3.11 26.79 -6.70
C MET A 1 -4.59 27.00 -6.46
N ASN A 2 -5.34 25.94 -6.14
CA ASN A 2 -6.77 26.06 -5.83
C ASN A 2 -6.91 26.71 -4.45
N ALA A 3 -7.74 27.74 -4.34
CA ALA A 3 -7.92 28.51 -3.11
C ALA A 3 -8.49 27.69 -1.93
N ASP A 4 -9.08 26.53 -2.23
CA ASP A 4 -9.77 25.67 -1.26
C ASP A 4 -8.91 24.49 -0.77
N THR A 5 -7.62 24.40 -1.15
CA THR A 5 -6.74 23.32 -0.68
C THR A 5 -6.25 23.62 0.73
N GLU A 6 -6.70 22.82 1.70
CA GLU A 6 -6.18 22.84 3.06
C GLU A 6 -4.86 22.06 3.11
N PHE A 7 -3.78 22.72 3.55
CA PHE A 7 -2.49 22.07 3.81
C PHE A 7 -2.45 21.62 5.26
N LYS A 8 -2.14 20.34 5.47
CA LYS A 8 -1.96 19.75 6.81
C LYS A 8 -0.53 19.26 6.93
N GLU A 9 0.20 19.82 7.89
CA GLU A 9 1.51 19.33 8.29
C GLU A 9 1.35 18.35 9.47
N GLY A 10 2.17 17.31 9.49
CA GLY A 10 2.16 16.28 10.53
C GLY A 10 3.19 15.21 10.25
N ASP A 11 3.44 14.36 11.23
CA ASP A 11 4.26 13.18 11.03
C ASP A 11 3.45 12.02 10.40
N HIS A 12 4.11 10.88 10.17
CA HIS A 12 3.44 9.70 9.62
C HIS A 12 2.24 9.25 10.46
N ASN A 13 2.35 9.24 11.79
CA ASN A 13 1.26 8.80 12.66
C ASN A 13 0.10 9.79 12.66
N ASP A 14 0.38 11.09 12.59
CA ASP A 14 -0.64 12.13 12.41
C ASP A 14 -1.42 11.88 11.11
N PHE A 15 -0.72 11.54 10.02
CA PHE A 15 -1.35 11.21 8.75
C PHE A 15 -2.22 9.95 8.82
N ILE A 16 -1.71 8.85 9.40
CA ILE A 16 -2.48 7.61 9.59
C ILE A 16 -3.74 7.87 10.42
N THR A 17 -3.62 8.68 11.48
CA THR A 17 -4.76 9.05 12.31
C THR A 17 -5.77 9.85 11.50
N TYR A 18 -5.34 10.90 10.79
CA TYR A 18 -6.20 11.71 9.94
C TYR A 18 -6.92 10.89 8.86
N LEU A 19 -6.21 9.95 8.21
CA LEU A 19 -6.76 9.16 7.12
C LEU A 19 -7.81 8.18 7.63
N TYR A 20 -7.55 7.46 8.73
CA TYR A 20 -8.37 6.32 9.16
C TYR A 20 -9.31 6.60 10.35
N SER A 21 -9.23 7.76 11.01
CA SER A 21 -10.10 8.08 12.16
C SER A 21 -11.55 8.33 11.78
N ASP A 22 -11.81 8.71 10.53
CA ASP A 22 -13.14 9.00 10.00
C ASP A 22 -13.51 8.07 8.85
N SER A 23 -14.70 8.25 8.27
CA SER A 23 -15.09 7.58 7.03
C SER A 23 -14.17 7.99 5.87
N PRO A 24 -13.92 7.09 4.89
CA PRO A 24 -13.13 7.43 3.71
C PRO A 24 -13.65 8.69 3.01
N LYS A 25 -12.73 9.54 2.61
CA LYS A 25 -13.01 10.74 1.81
C LYS A 25 -13.38 10.39 0.37
N ASN A 26 -13.88 11.36 -0.39
CA ASN A 26 -14.20 11.13 -1.80
C ASN A 26 -12.93 10.80 -2.59
N ALA A 27 -13.09 10.07 -3.70
CA ALA A 27 -11.98 9.68 -4.55
C ALA A 27 -11.16 10.92 -5.00
N GLY A 28 -9.85 10.87 -4.78
CA GLY A 28 -8.92 11.95 -5.13
C GLY A 28 -9.02 13.24 -4.30
N GLU A 29 -9.78 13.24 -3.21
CA GLU A 29 -9.90 14.39 -2.31
C GLU A 29 -8.62 14.63 -1.49
N VAL A 30 -7.87 13.57 -1.19
CA VAL A 30 -6.60 13.64 -0.47
C VAL A 30 -5.46 13.61 -1.48
N LYS A 31 -4.57 14.60 -1.41
CA LYS A 31 -3.33 14.60 -2.18
C LYS A 31 -2.17 14.25 -1.26
N LEU A 32 -1.49 13.15 -1.56
CA LEU A 32 -0.26 12.76 -0.90
C LEU A 32 0.91 13.54 -1.50
N GLU A 33 1.69 14.18 -0.63
CA GLU A 33 3.03 14.65 -0.99
C GLU A 33 4.06 13.63 -0.48
N LEU A 34 4.80 13.02 -1.40
CA LEU A 34 5.80 12.00 -1.12
C LEU A 34 7.20 12.56 -1.46
N PRO A 35 7.78 13.41 -0.60
CA PRO A 35 9.07 14.02 -0.90
C PRO A 35 10.16 12.95 -0.92
N LEU A 36 10.95 12.93 -2.00
CA LEU A 36 12.14 12.10 -2.08
C LEU A 36 13.13 12.49 -0.97
N THR A 37 13.53 11.51 -0.17
CA THR A 37 14.56 11.69 0.87
C THR A 37 15.97 11.52 0.32
N THR A 38 16.14 10.88 -0.84
CA THR A 38 17.43 10.73 -1.54
C THR A 38 17.27 10.92 -3.05
N PRO A 39 18.14 11.70 -3.73
CA PRO A 39 18.04 11.98 -5.16
C PRO A 39 18.17 10.74 -6.06
N ASP A 40 18.88 9.71 -5.59
CA ASP A 40 19.23 8.53 -6.40
C ASP A 40 18.18 7.39 -6.32
N LYS A 41 17.09 7.59 -5.57
CA LYS A 41 16.08 6.54 -5.38
C LYS A 41 15.08 6.53 -6.53
N ASN A 42 14.74 5.33 -7.01
CA ASN A 42 13.68 5.17 -8.00
C ASN A 42 12.34 5.70 -7.43
N LEU A 43 11.72 6.62 -8.16
CA LEU A 43 10.49 7.31 -7.75
C LEU A 43 9.34 6.33 -7.50
N GLY A 44 9.08 5.41 -8.43
CA GLY A 44 7.99 4.44 -8.30
C GLY A 44 8.20 3.48 -7.13
N LEU A 45 9.47 3.13 -6.85
CA LEU A 45 9.80 2.34 -5.67
C LEU A 45 9.55 3.12 -4.37
N HIS A 46 9.94 4.39 -4.32
CA HIS A 46 9.69 5.24 -3.16
C HIS A 46 8.20 5.36 -2.88
N GLU A 47 7.41 5.66 -3.91
CA GLU A 47 5.95 5.72 -3.86
C GLU A 47 5.35 4.41 -3.35
N PHE A 48 5.79 3.26 -3.91
CA PHE A 48 5.39 1.94 -3.46
C PHE A 48 5.62 1.70 -1.96
N GLU A 49 6.82 2.06 -1.46
CA GLU A 49 7.14 1.88 -0.04
C GLU A 49 6.27 2.74 0.88
N GLN A 50 6.00 3.99 0.50
CA GLN A 50 5.13 4.88 1.29
C GLN A 50 3.69 4.34 1.33
N LEU A 51 3.16 3.91 0.18
CA LEU A 51 1.84 3.29 0.10
C LEU A 51 1.75 1.97 0.89
N LEU A 52 2.80 1.15 0.84
CA LEU A 52 2.88 -0.07 1.63
C LEU A 52 2.89 0.21 3.13
N MET A 53 3.61 1.24 3.59
CA MET A 53 3.59 1.66 5.00
C MET A 53 2.18 2.11 5.42
N ILE A 54 1.52 2.97 4.63
CA ILE A 54 0.16 3.45 4.90
C ILE A 54 -0.84 2.28 4.94
N PHE A 55 -0.68 1.29 4.05
CA PHE A 55 -1.53 0.11 3.98
C PHE A 55 -1.37 -0.76 5.23
N VAL A 56 -0.13 -1.10 5.59
CA VAL A 56 0.16 -1.93 6.76
C VAL A 56 -0.31 -1.25 8.05
N ASP A 57 -0.12 0.06 8.18
CA ASP A 57 -0.58 0.79 9.36
C ASP A 57 -2.10 0.97 9.38
N GLY A 58 -2.77 1.05 8.24
CA GLY A 58 -4.23 0.95 8.15
C GLY A 58 -4.76 -0.39 8.64
N LEU A 59 -4.11 -1.50 8.25
CA LEU A 59 -4.46 -2.82 8.77
C LEU A 59 -4.23 -2.90 10.28
N LYS A 60 -3.14 -2.34 10.81
CA LYS A 60 -2.89 -2.29 12.27
C LYS A 60 -3.91 -1.42 12.98
N TYR A 61 -4.30 -0.29 12.40
CA TYR A 61 -5.27 0.63 12.99
C TYR A 61 -6.63 -0.06 13.21
N PHE A 62 -7.11 -0.82 12.23
CA PHE A 62 -8.41 -1.49 12.31
C PHE A 62 -8.38 -2.89 12.94
N TYR A 63 -7.29 -3.64 12.76
CA TYR A 63 -7.24 -5.09 13.06
C TYR A 63 -5.98 -5.49 13.84
N GLY A 64 -5.19 -4.52 14.29
CA GLY A 64 -3.96 -4.76 15.02
C GLY A 64 -4.23 -5.21 16.46
N GLU A 65 -3.56 -6.27 16.88
CA GLU A 65 -3.44 -6.70 18.26
C GLU A 65 -1.96 -6.58 18.67
N ASN A 66 -1.66 -5.79 19.71
CA ASN A 66 -0.28 -5.54 20.17
C ASN A 66 0.68 -5.05 19.07
N GLY A 67 0.20 -4.16 18.18
CA GLY A 67 0.99 -3.58 17.09
C GLY A 67 1.29 -4.54 15.93
N LYS A 68 0.66 -5.71 15.89
CA LYS A 68 0.79 -6.71 14.83
C LYS A 68 -0.57 -7.07 14.26
N VAL A 69 -0.59 -7.47 12.99
CA VAL A 69 -1.80 -7.96 12.31
C VAL A 69 -1.55 -9.42 11.94
N ASP A 70 -2.51 -10.28 12.25
CA ASP A 70 -2.52 -11.66 11.79
C ASP A 70 -3.20 -11.75 10.42
N ILE A 71 -2.40 -11.91 9.37
CA ILE A 71 -2.86 -12.01 7.98
C ILE A 71 -3.88 -13.14 7.78
N ASN A 72 -3.83 -14.19 8.60
CA ASN A 72 -4.75 -15.33 8.49
C ASN A 72 -6.15 -15.03 9.04
N LYS A 73 -6.30 -13.96 9.81
CA LYS A 73 -7.59 -13.49 10.31
C LYS A 73 -8.24 -12.46 9.38
N LEU A 74 -7.48 -11.89 8.44
CA LEU A 74 -8.00 -10.87 7.53
C LEU A 74 -8.90 -11.50 6.47
N THR A 75 -10.04 -10.86 6.24
CA THR A 75 -10.98 -11.21 5.19
C THR A 75 -10.86 -10.27 4.00
N GLU A 76 -11.41 -10.65 2.84
CA GLU A 76 -11.47 -9.75 1.67
C GLU A 76 -12.14 -8.41 2.00
N LYS A 77 -13.18 -8.43 2.86
CA LYS A 77 -13.88 -7.21 3.30
C LYS A 77 -12.97 -6.27 4.09
N ASP A 78 -12.06 -6.82 4.88
CA ASP A 78 -11.11 -6.03 5.67
C ASP A 78 -10.13 -5.28 4.76
N ILE A 79 -9.69 -5.95 3.69
CA ILE A 79 -8.83 -5.35 2.68
C ILE A 79 -9.60 -4.32 1.85
N GLN A 80 -10.83 -4.62 1.45
CA GLN A 80 -11.70 -3.67 0.74
C GLN A 80 -11.97 -2.42 1.58
N LYS A 81 -12.12 -2.57 2.90
CA LYS A 81 -12.24 -1.43 3.82
C LYS A 81 -11.01 -0.54 3.74
N VAL A 82 -9.80 -1.08 3.87
CA VAL A 82 -8.57 -0.27 3.75
C VAL A 82 -8.45 0.33 2.34
N ASN A 83 -8.75 -0.43 1.29
CA ASN A 83 -8.71 0.06 -0.09
C ASN A 83 -9.61 1.29 -0.31
N SER A 84 -10.77 1.36 0.34
CA SER A 84 -11.65 2.53 0.22
C SER A 84 -10.98 3.86 0.64
N TYR A 85 -10.03 3.82 1.58
CA TYR A 85 -9.22 4.98 1.95
C TYR A 85 -8.14 5.29 0.90
N PHE A 86 -7.58 4.28 0.23
CA PHE A 86 -6.64 4.48 -0.87
C PHE A 86 -7.28 5.18 -2.07
N LEU A 87 -8.56 4.88 -2.34
CA LEU A 87 -9.31 5.60 -3.38
C LEU A 87 -9.35 7.11 -3.12
N SER A 88 -9.45 7.52 -1.85
CA SER A 88 -9.42 8.95 -1.50
C SER A 88 -8.11 9.64 -1.86
N MET A 89 -7.04 8.86 -2.02
CA MET A 89 -5.71 9.33 -2.40
C MET A 89 -5.40 9.13 -3.89
N ASN A 90 -6.38 8.73 -4.71
CA ASN A 90 -6.23 8.31 -6.12
C ASN A 90 -5.36 7.06 -6.33
N TYR A 91 -5.35 6.15 -5.36
CA TYR A 91 -4.69 4.85 -5.47
C TYR A 91 -5.69 3.71 -5.31
N GLU A 92 -5.36 2.55 -5.87
CA GLU A 92 -6.07 1.29 -5.62
C GLU A 92 -5.09 0.23 -5.12
N VAL A 93 -5.44 -0.41 -3.99
CA VAL A 93 -4.77 -1.60 -3.48
C VAL A 93 -5.19 -2.81 -4.30
N CYS A 94 -4.21 -3.44 -4.94
CA CYS A 94 -4.39 -4.67 -5.69
C CYS A 94 -3.91 -5.85 -4.83
N LEU A 95 -4.83 -6.73 -4.45
CA LEU A 95 -4.53 -7.95 -3.69
C LEU A 95 -4.73 -9.19 -4.57
N ASP A 96 -3.64 -9.91 -4.83
CA ASP A 96 -3.69 -11.25 -5.39
C ASP A 96 -3.54 -12.28 -4.25
N ILE A 97 -4.39 -13.31 -4.25
CA ILE A 97 -4.32 -14.42 -3.31
C ILE A 97 -4.00 -15.69 -4.10
N PHE A 98 -2.94 -16.39 -3.72
CA PHE A 98 -2.54 -17.68 -4.28
C PHE A 98 -2.74 -18.75 -3.19
N PRO A 99 -3.87 -19.48 -3.20
CA PRO A 99 -4.19 -20.46 -2.15
C PRO A 99 -3.16 -21.58 -2.03
N THR A 100 -2.48 -21.91 -3.12
CA THR A 100 -1.49 -22.98 -3.19
C THR A 100 -0.25 -22.57 -4.00
N MET A 101 0.88 -23.24 -3.76
CA MET A 101 2.11 -23.05 -4.53
C MET A 101 1.97 -23.38 -6.02
N ASN A 102 1.00 -24.22 -6.40
CA ASN A 102 0.74 -24.56 -7.81
C ASN A 102 0.09 -23.40 -8.57
N GLU A 103 -0.66 -22.56 -7.86
CA GLU A 103 -1.33 -21.39 -8.43
C GLU A 103 -0.43 -20.14 -8.39
N TYR A 104 0.65 -20.18 -7.62
CA TYR A 104 1.59 -19.08 -7.47
C TYR A 104 2.19 -18.66 -8.82
N LYS A 105 2.01 -17.38 -9.15
CA LYS A 105 2.57 -16.78 -10.37
C LYS A 105 3.72 -15.87 -9.99
N PHE A 106 4.95 -16.34 -10.18
CA PHE A 106 6.12 -15.49 -10.01
C PHE A 106 6.09 -14.31 -11.00
N LYS A 107 6.51 -13.11 -10.54
CA LYS A 107 6.58 -11.89 -11.34
C LYS A 107 7.91 -11.16 -11.06
N HIS A 108 8.49 -10.55 -12.09
CA HIS A 108 9.56 -9.55 -11.93
C HIS A 108 8.99 -8.13 -12.13
N PRO A 109 9.62 -7.10 -11.53
CA PRO A 109 10.73 -7.19 -10.57
C PRO A 109 10.25 -7.64 -9.19
N ASN A 110 11.10 -8.34 -8.45
CA ASN A 110 10.86 -8.63 -7.03
C ASN A 110 11.78 -7.73 -6.21
N TYR A 111 11.23 -6.64 -5.65
CA TYR A 111 12.03 -5.65 -4.93
C TYR A 111 12.87 -6.24 -3.78
N PHE A 112 12.36 -7.26 -3.10
CA PHE A 112 13.04 -7.86 -1.95
C PHE A 112 14.08 -8.92 -2.33
N LYS A 113 14.06 -9.43 -3.57
CA LYS A 113 14.91 -10.55 -4.00
C LYS A 113 15.82 -10.23 -5.18
N ASP A 114 15.33 -9.49 -6.17
CA ASP A 114 16.03 -9.24 -7.44
C ASP A 114 15.82 -7.80 -7.90
N GLN A 115 16.44 -6.85 -7.19
CA GLN A 115 16.39 -5.41 -7.51
C GLN A 115 17.02 -5.08 -8.87
N LYS A 116 17.90 -5.94 -9.40
CA LYS A 116 18.54 -5.76 -10.72
C LYS A 116 17.55 -5.63 -11.89
N HIS A 117 16.31 -6.07 -11.72
CA HIS A 117 15.25 -5.95 -12.73
C HIS A 117 14.41 -4.68 -12.57
N ILE A 118 14.68 -3.86 -11.56
CA ILE A 118 14.06 -2.54 -11.41
C ILE A 118 14.79 -1.58 -12.34
N THR A 119 14.04 -0.97 -13.23
CA THR A 119 14.53 0.00 -14.21
C THR A 119 13.75 1.31 -14.05
N ASN A 120 14.15 2.34 -14.78
CA ASN A 120 13.42 3.62 -14.77
C ASN A 120 12.00 3.49 -15.36
N ASP A 121 11.74 2.44 -16.15
CA ASP A 121 10.42 2.16 -16.74
C ASP A 121 9.53 1.30 -15.83
N THR A 122 10.03 0.87 -14.67
CA THR A 122 9.23 0.08 -13.72
C THR A 122 8.14 0.93 -13.09
N GLU A 123 6.88 0.58 -13.37
CA GLU A 123 5.71 1.30 -12.88
C GLU A 123 5.31 0.86 -11.46
N LEU A 124 4.48 1.66 -10.79
CA LEU A 124 3.99 1.37 -9.43
C LEU A 124 3.36 -0.04 -9.32
N LYS A 125 2.57 -0.44 -10.31
CA LYS A 125 1.88 -1.75 -10.38
C LYS A 125 2.81 -2.94 -10.53
N ASP A 126 4.07 -2.69 -10.85
CA ASP A 126 5.07 -3.74 -11.04
C ASP A 126 5.77 -4.12 -9.74
N TYR A 127 5.76 -3.22 -8.76
CA TYR A 127 6.19 -3.52 -7.41
C TYR A 127 5.12 -4.29 -6.65
N TYR A 128 5.59 -5.20 -5.80
CA TYR A 128 4.71 -5.95 -4.93
C TYR A 128 5.41 -6.39 -3.64
N TYR A 129 4.60 -6.62 -2.61
CA TYR A 129 5.00 -7.22 -1.34
C TYR A 129 4.25 -8.54 -1.15
N GLU A 130 4.92 -9.56 -0.64
CA GLU A 130 4.34 -10.86 -0.39
C GLU A 130 4.39 -11.22 1.09
N VAL A 131 3.28 -11.75 1.59
CA VAL A 131 3.18 -12.38 2.91
C VAL A 131 2.66 -13.80 2.75
N TYR A 132 3.22 -14.72 3.53
CA TYR A 132 2.86 -16.13 3.51
C TYR A 132 1.98 -16.42 4.73
N GLY A 133 0.75 -16.85 4.48
CA GLY A 133 -0.19 -17.30 5.50
C GLY A 133 -0.10 -18.81 5.75
N HIS A 134 -1.13 -19.36 6.39
CA HIS A 134 -1.28 -20.78 6.62
C HIS A 134 -1.30 -21.57 5.31
N ASN A 135 -0.76 -22.79 5.37
CA ASN A 135 -0.67 -23.72 4.23
C ASN A 135 0.07 -23.17 3.00
N ASN A 136 0.99 -22.22 3.21
CA ASN A 136 1.71 -21.52 2.13
C ASN A 136 0.80 -20.74 1.17
N CYS A 137 -0.38 -20.29 1.65
CA CYS A 137 -1.17 -19.31 0.92
C CYS A 137 -0.37 -18.01 0.80
N VAL A 138 -0.21 -17.49 -0.41
CA VAL A 138 0.55 -16.25 -0.67
C VAL A 138 -0.41 -15.10 -0.91
N PHE A 139 -0.28 -14.05 -0.11
CA PHE A 139 -0.94 -12.77 -0.31
C PHE A 139 0.05 -11.82 -0.96
N ARG A 140 -0.26 -11.33 -2.15
CA ARG A 140 0.56 -10.36 -2.87
C ARG A 140 -0.16 -9.03 -2.96
N ILE A 141 0.48 -7.99 -2.42
CA ILE A 141 -0.03 -6.63 -2.38
C ILE A 141 0.74 -5.79 -3.39
N SER A 142 0.02 -5.07 -4.24
CA SER A 142 0.55 -4.06 -5.16
C SER A 142 -0.38 -2.86 -5.21
N PHE A 143 0.03 -1.78 -5.87
CA PHE A 143 -0.76 -0.55 -5.98
C PHE A 143 -0.82 -0.07 -7.42
N LYS A 144 -1.85 0.66 -7.78
CA LYS A 144 -1.91 1.39 -9.05
C LYS A 144 -2.52 2.76 -8.85
N ASN A 145 -2.10 3.70 -9.70
CA ASN A 145 -2.71 5.01 -9.83
C ASN A 145 -4.05 4.90 -10.57
N LEU A 146 -5.02 5.74 -10.20
CA LEU A 146 -6.36 5.83 -10.82
C LEU A 146 -6.49 6.99 -11.80
#